data_AF-A0A366HUC8-F1
#
_entry.id   AF-A0A366HUC8-F1
#
_cell.length_a   1.000
_cell.length_b   1.000
_cell.length_c   1.000
_cell.angle_alpha   90.00
_cell.angle_beta   90.00
_cell.angle_gamma   90.00
#
_symmetry.space_group_name_H-M   'P 1'
#
loop_
_entity.id
_entity.type
_entity.pdbx_description
1 polymer ?
#
loop_
_entity_poly.entity_id
_entity_poly.type
_entity_poly.pdbx_seq_one_letter_code
_entity_poly.pdbx_strand_id
1 'polypeptide(L)'
;MDFKIWALVAVTVFIGGFASFTGYFSKLDSAQHAYAEAKAELEELEKELGEGDESEAPGESDADKLKQLVAVYEGLEAKKRALSDEIAELEGRKTSGLKVFRDVVDDARAGSVGMPSADVPYRNGQILKEVRIQKVTDTELTLAHSEGVAKLRADELPPDLKDRFRLGMEPYISMAKIEALNPAPATAAKSAPNSKATTASTYPSVSAVEAIQQSIAANEEKITSTRAIWVTWANRVTSLRFQASNAKAAGRPTYTLNQQAAEAEKQAHDLDQQLTQLRAEDERLRRKLTQARKDAVQARSSGSQR
;
A
#
# COMPACT_ATOMS: atom_id res chain seq x y z
N MET A 1 -7.06 -27.75 -36.89
CA MET A 1 -6.15 -27.76 -35.74
C MET A 1 -6.97 -28.13 -34.51
N ASP A 2 -6.56 -29.18 -33.79
CA ASP A 2 -7.38 -29.78 -32.74
C ASP A 2 -7.47 -28.87 -31.49
N PHE A 3 -8.70 -28.72 -30.98
CA PHE A 3 -9.03 -27.96 -29.76
C PHE A 3 -8.16 -28.34 -28.55
N LYS A 4 -7.67 -29.59 -28.51
CA LYS A 4 -6.77 -30.11 -27.48
C LYS A 4 -5.41 -29.40 -27.46
N ILE A 5 -4.89 -28.99 -28.62
CA ILE A 5 -3.59 -28.31 -28.72
C ILE A 5 -3.69 -26.88 -28.16
N TRP A 6 -4.79 -26.18 -28.46
CA TRP A 6 -5.04 -24.82 -27.92
C TRP A 6 -5.31 -24.82 -26.41
N ALA A 7 -6.06 -25.79 -25.90
CA ALA A 7 -6.30 -25.93 -24.47
C ALA A 7 -5.00 -26.20 -23.69
N LEU A 8 -4.11 -27.02 -24.25
CA LEU A 8 -2.84 -27.36 -23.60
C LEU A 8 -1.89 -26.15 -23.56
N VAL A 9 -1.81 -25.37 -24.64
CA VAL A 9 -1.03 -24.12 -24.69
C VAL A 9 -1.53 -23.09 -23.67
N ALA A 10 -2.85 -22.88 -23.60
CA ALA A 10 -3.46 -21.95 -22.65
C ALA A 10 -3.17 -22.32 -21.19
N VAL A 11 -3.22 -23.61 -20.84
CA VAL A 11 -2.91 -24.10 -19.49
C VAL A 11 -1.43 -23.88 -19.16
N THR A 12 -0.49 -24.16 -20.08
CA THR A 12 0.94 -23.91 -19.83
C THR A 12 1.27 -22.42 -19.65
N VAL A 13 0.63 -21.54 -20.43
CA VAL A 13 0.80 -20.08 -20.26
C VAL A 13 0.24 -19.62 -18.93
N PHE A 14 -0.92 -20.16 -18.52
CA PHE A 14 -1.54 -19.82 -17.25
C PHE A 14 -0.70 -20.29 -16.04
N ILE A 15 -0.20 -21.53 -16.06
CA ILE A 15 0.63 -22.07 -14.97
C ILE A 15 1.98 -21.33 -14.90
N GLY A 16 2.63 -21.08 -16.04
CA GLY A 16 3.89 -20.33 -16.09
C GLY A 16 3.75 -18.87 -15.65
N GLY A 17 2.66 -18.21 -16.06
CA GLY A 17 2.32 -16.87 -15.62
C GLY A 17 2.01 -16.81 -14.12
N PHE A 18 1.25 -17.77 -13.61
CA PHE A 18 0.87 -17.84 -12.20
C PHE A 18 2.07 -18.12 -11.27
N ALA A 19 2.96 -19.05 -11.63
CA ALA A 19 4.16 -19.37 -10.83
C ALA A 19 5.16 -18.21 -10.80
N SER A 20 5.33 -17.51 -11.94
CA SER A 20 6.18 -16.32 -12.00
C SER A 20 5.60 -15.16 -11.18
N PHE A 21 4.27 -15.08 -11.11
CA PHE A 21 3.52 -14.04 -10.40
C PHE A 21 3.47 -14.27 -8.88
N THR A 22 3.37 -15.51 -8.39
CA THR A 22 3.41 -15.80 -6.95
C THR A 22 4.81 -15.62 -6.37
N GLY A 23 5.86 -16.06 -7.09
CA GLY A 23 7.25 -15.83 -6.68
C GLY A 23 7.63 -14.34 -6.62
N TYR A 24 6.96 -13.51 -7.42
CA TYR A 24 7.12 -12.06 -7.42
C TYR A 24 6.57 -11.40 -6.15
N PHE A 25 5.40 -11.83 -5.67
CA PHE A 25 4.80 -11.30 -4.45
C PHE A 25 5.62 -11.65 -3.21
N SER A 26 6.17 -12.86 -3.14
CA SER A 26 7.08 -13.24 -2.05
C SER A 26 8.34 -12.37 -1.99
N LYS A 27 8.85 -11.91 -3.15
CA LYS A 27 9.98 -10.98 -3.20
C LYS A 27 9.61 -9.58 -2.72
N LEU A 28 8.43 -9.10 -3.10
CA LEU A 28 7.91 -7.79 -2.70
C LEU A 28 7.68 -7.72 -1.17
N ASP A 29 7.10 -8.77 -0.59
CA ASP A 29 6.94 -8.91 0.87
C ASP A 29 8.31 -8.97 1.57
N SER A 30 9.27 -9.72 1.01
CA SER A 30 10.61 -9.81 1.59
C SER A 30 11.38 -8.48 1.54
N ALA A 31 11.23 -7.71 0.47
CA ALA A 31 11.86 -6.40 0.32
C ALA A 31 11.25 -5.36 1.28
N GLN A 32 9.93 -5.42 1.49
CA GLN A 32 9.26 -4.58 2.48
C GLN A 32 9.62 -4.94 3.92
N HIS A 33 9.73 -6.25 4.23
CA HIS A 33 10.24 -6.71 5.51
C HIS A 33 11.67 -6.25 5.76
N ALA A 34 12.56 -6.40 4.78
CA ALA A 34 13.95 -5.94 4.88
C ALA A 34 14.04 -4.41 5.06
N TYR A 35 13.14 -3.64 4.44
CA TYR A 35 13.07 -2.20 4.65
C TYR A 35 12.59 -1.84 6.06
N ALA A 36 11.59 -2.53 6.57
CA ALA A 36 11.08 -2.33 7.93
C ALA A 36 12.12 -2.70 9.00
N GLU A 37 12.85 -3.80 8.79
CA GLU A 37 13.93 -4.26 9.66
C GLU A 37 15.12 -3.29 9.64
N ALA A 38 15.57 -2.86 8.46
CA ALA A 38 16.63 -1.85 8.34
C ALA A 38 16.23 -0.49 8.97
N LYS A 39 14.94 -0.15 8.98
CA LYS A 39 14.43 1.05 9.66
C LYS A 39 14.41 0.88 11.18
N ALA A 40 14.05 -0.30 11.67
CA ALA A 40 14.09 -0.63 13.10
C ALA A 40 15.53 -0.65 13.64
N GLU A 41 16.48 -1.24 12.90
CA GLU A 41 17.90 -1.20 13.23
C GLU A 41 18.45 0.23 13.30
N LEU A 42 17.99 1.12 12.40
CA LEU A 42 18.36 2.53 12.42
C LEU A 42 17.87 3.23 13.71
N GLU A 43 16.64 2.95 14.11
CA GLU A 43 16.01 3.55 15.30
C GLU A 43 16.65 3.01 16.58
N GLU A 44 17.04 1.73 16.59
CA GLU A 44 17.78 1.10 17.68
C GLU A 44 19.20 1.68 17.81
N LEU A 45 19.93 1.84 16.70
CA LEU A 45 21.24 2.51 16.69
C LEU A 45 21.13 3.97 17.13
N GLU A 46 20.12 4.71 16.67
CA GLU A 46 19.89 6.10 17.10
C GLU A 46 19.62 6.18 18.61
N LYS A 47 18.96 5.17 19.19
CA LYS A 47 18.70 5.08 20.63
C LYS A 47 19.95 4.68 21.43
N GLU A 48 20.72 3.70 20.97
CA GLU A 48 21.97 3.26 21.61
C GLU A 48 23.00 4.40 21.64
N LEU A 49 23.04 5.23 20.59
CA LEU A 49 23.87 6.44 20.55
C LEU A 49 23.33 7.59 21.42
N GLY A 50 22.02 7.64 21.65
CA GLY A 50 21.41 8.64 22.53
C GLY A 50 21.54 8.33 24.03
N GLU A 51 21.70 7.06 24.40
CA GLU A 51 21.86 6.60 25.79
C GLU A 51 23.33 6.41 26.22
N GLY A 52 24.29 6.59 25.32
CA GLY A 52 25.74 6.38 25.54
C GLY A 52 26.52 7.54 26.18
N ASP A 53 25.88 8.37 27.02
CA ASP A 53 26.56 9.42 27.78
C ASP A 53 26.63 8.98 29.25
N GLU A 54 27.81 8.45 29.68
CA GLU A 54 28.38 8.51 31.05
C GLU A 54 29.41 7.42 31.39
N SER A 55 29.68 6.42 30.54
CA SER A 55 30.73 5.42 30.82
C SER A 55 31.94 5.56 29.89
N GLU A 56 32.89 6.39 30.32
CA GLU A 56 34.22 6.58 29.74
C GLU A 56 34.97 5.23 29.57
N ALA A 57 34.92 4.66 28.37
CA ALA A 57 35.97 3.77 27.90
C ALA A 57 37.06 4.63 27.23
N PRO A 58 38.29 4.70 27.76
CA PRO A 58 39.33 5.56 27.23
C PRO A 58 39.96 4.90 26.01
N GLY A 59 39.72 5.43 24.82
CA GLY A 59 40.56 5.08 23.66
C GLY A 59 39.99 5.35 22.28
N GLU A 60 38.67 5.44 22.11
CA GLU A 60 38.07 5.66 20.80
C GLU A 60 37.66 7.13 20.68
N SER A 61 38.42 7.88 19.89
CA SER A 61 38.20 9.32 19.74
C SER A 61 36.79 9.57 19.16
N ASP A 62 36.07 10.56 19.68
CA ASP A 62 34.73 10.91 19.18
C ASP A 62 34.72 11.17 17.66
N ALA A 63 35.87 11.56 17.10
CA ALA A 63 36.06 11.72 15.66
C ALA A 63 35.96 10.40 14.87
N ASP A 64 36.38 9.27 15.44
CA ASP A 64 36.29 7.96 14.78
C ASP A 64 34.89 7.38 14.87
N LYS A 65 34.18 7.59 16.00
CA LYS A 65 32.74 7.29 16.12
C LYS A 65 31.91 8.09 15.12
N LEU A 66 32.21 9.39 14.95
CA LEU A 66 31.50 10.23 13.99
C LEU A 66 31.72 9.76 12.54
N LYS A 67 32.94 9.35 12.18
CA LYS A 67 33.24 8.79 10.85
C LYS A 67 32.50 7.46 10.62
N GLN A 68 32.44 6.60 11.63
CA GLN A 68 31.72 5.34 11.54
C GLN A 68 30.21 5.59 11.35
N LEU A 69 29.65 6.58 12.05
CA LEU A 69 28.26 7.01 11.85
C LEU A 69 28.00 7.49 10.43
N VAL A 70 28.84 8.38 9.91
CA VAL A 70 28.69 8.90 8.56
C VAL A 70 28.75 7.77 7.54
N ALA A 71 29.68 6.83 7.69
CA ALA A 71 29.78 5.66 6.81
C ALA A 71 28.54 4.76 6.87
N VAL A 72 27.96 4.55 8.05
CA VAL A 72 26.71 3.79 8.22
C VAL A 72 25.53 4.52 7.57
N TYR A 73 25.40 5.83 7.79
CA TYR A 73 24.35 6.66 7.19
C TYR A 73 24.43 6.68 5.66
N GLU A 74 25.63 6.83 5.09
CA GLU A 74 25.83 6.79 3.64
C GLU A 74 25.44 5.41 3.06
N GLY A 75 25.82 4.33 3.75
CA GLY A 75 25.43 2.97 3.37
C GLY A 75 23.91 2.74 3.41
N LEU A 76 23.25 3.28 4.43
CA LEU A 76 21.79 3.20 4.57
C LEU A 76 21.04 4.06 3.55
N GLU A 77 21.54 5.26 3.25
CA GLU A 77 20.95 6.10 2.20
C GLU A 77 21.07 5.43 0.82
N ALA A 78 22.21 4.77 0.54
CA ALA A 78 22.40 4.00 -0.68
C ALA A 78 21.42 2.81 -0.77
N LYS A 79 21.25 2.03 0.31
CA LYS A 79 20.26 0.95 0.37
C LYS A 79 18.83 1.45 0.18
N LYS A 80 18.47 2.57 0.80
CA LYS A 80 17.15 3.20 0.65
C LYS A 80 16.87 3.59 -0.80
N ARG A 81 17.85 4.19 -1.49
CA ARG A 81 17.71 4.52 -2.92
C ARG A 81 17.55 3.26 -3.77
N ALA A 82 18.38 2.25 -3.55
CA ALA A 82 18.28 0.99 -4.28
C ALA A 82 16.90 0.32 -4.13
N LEU A 83 16.38 0.25 -2.91
CA LEU A 83 15.03 -0.29 -2.65
C LEU A 83 13.93 0.58 -3.27
N SER A 84 14.08 1.91 -3.25
CA SER A 84 13.14 2.81 -3.91
C SER A 84 13.11 2.62 -5.42
N ASP A 85 14.27 2.42 -6.05
CA ASP A 85 14.38 2.16 -7.48
C ASP A 85 13.77 0.80 -7.85
N GLU A 86 14.02 -0.23 -7.01
CA GLU A 86 13.39 -1.55 -7.18
C GLU A 86 11.87 -1.47 -7.07
N ILE A 87 11.33 -0.74 -6.09
CA ILE A 87 9.88 -0.51 -5.97
C ILE A 87 9.32 0.16 -7.23
N ALA A 88 9.96 1.20 -7.74
CA ALA A 88 9.52 1.89 -8.95
C ALA A 88 9.54 0.97 -10.18
N GLU A 89 10.56 0.12 -10.30
CA GLU A 89 10.63 -0.88 -11.37
C GLU A 89 9.50 -1.92 -11.26
N LEU A 90 9.25 -2.43 -10.06
CA LEU A 90 8.18 -3.38 -9.76
C LEU A 90 6.80 -2.79 -10.07
N GLU A 91 6.57 -1.52 -9.75
CA GLU A 91 5.34 -0.81 -10.14
C GLU A 91 5.19 -0.66 -11.66
N GLY A 92 6.28 -0.36 -12.37
CA GLY A 92 6.31 -0.32 -13.84
C GLY A 92 5.98 -1.67 -14.47
N ARG A 93 6.52 -2.76 -13.91
CA ARG A 93 6.21 -4.13 -14.36
C ARG A 93 4.76 -4.51 -14.06
N LYS A 94 4.22 -4.13 -12.90
CA LYS A 94 2.82 -4.36 -12.52
C LYS A 94 1.84 -3.68 -13.48
N THR A 95 2.05 -2.40 -13.78
CA THR A 95 1.17 -1.65 -14.72
C THR A 95 1.21 -2.27 -16.12
N SER A 96 2.39 -2.69 -16.57
CA SER A 96 2.57 -3.41 -17.83
C SER A 96 1.84 -4.76 -17.84
N GLY A 97 1.96 -5.54 -16.75
CA GLY A 97 1.27 -6.83 -16.62
C GLY A 97 -0.26 -6.68 -16.60
N LEU A 98 -0.78 -5.66 -15.92
CA LEU A 98 -2.21 -5.32 -15.91
C LEU A 98 -2.73 -4.95 -17.31
N LYS A 99 -1.94 -4.20 -18.07
CA LYS A 99 -2.26 -3.87 -19.45
C LYS A 99 -2.33 -5.14 -20.31
N VAL A 100 -1.30 -5.98 -20.26
CA VAL A 100 -1.28 -7.26 -21.00
C VAL A 100 -2.47 -8.14 -20.63
N PHE A 101 -2.80 -8.23 -19.34
CA PHE A 101 -3.97 -8.98 -18.89
C PHE A 101 -5.27 -8.42 -19.49
N ARG A 102 -5.47 -7.10 -19.43
CA ARG A 102 -6.66 -6.46 -20.03
C ARG A 102 -6.73 -6.73 -21.52
N ASP A 103 -5.62 -6.56 -22.24
CA ASP A 103 -5.55 -6.77 -23.68
C ASP A 103 -5.93 -8.23 -24.03
N VAL A 104 -5.41 -9.22 -23.28
CA VAL A 104 -5.76 -10.64 -23.48
C VAL A 104 -7.24 -10.93 -23.18
N VAL A 105 -7.80 -10.33 -22.13
CA VAL A 105 -9.22 -10.48 -21.80
C VAL A 105 -10.11 -9.85 -22.88
N ASP A 106 -9.75 -8.67 -23.37
CA ASP A 106 -10.50 -7.97 -24.40
C ASP A 106 -10.41 -8.71 -25.75
N ASP A 107 -9.25 -9.28 -26.10
CA ASP A 107 -9.09 -10.15 -27.26
C ASP A 107 -9.97 -11.42 -27.14
N ALA A 108 -9.98 -12.06 -25.97
CA ALA A 108 -10.82 -13.24 -25.72
C ALA A 108 -12.32 -12.92 -25.79
N ARG A 109 -12.73 -11.72 -25.31
CA ARG A 109 -14.09 -11.20 -25.41
C ARG A 109 -14.48 -10.92 -26.86
N ALA A 110 -13.62 -10.21 -27.59
CA ALA A 110 -13.83 -9.89 -29.00
C ALA A 110 -13.93 -11.16 -29.85
N GLY A 111 -13.06 -12.15 -29.61
CA GLY A 111 -13.09 -13.43 -30.31
C GLY A 111 -14.33 -14.28 -30.01
N SER A 112 -15.02 -14.04 -28.91
CA SER A 112 -16.24 -14.77 -28.54
C SER A 112 -17.51 -14.16 -29.13
N VAL A 113 -17.46 -12.94 -29.66
CA VAL A 113 -18.61 -12.31 -30.33
C VAL A 113 -18.97 -13.11 -31.58
N GLY A 114 -20.25 -13.45 -31.72
CA GLY A 114 -20.79 -14.24 -32.81
C GLY A 114 -20.68 -15.76 -32.62
N MET A 115 -19.98 -16.24 -31.58
CA MET A 115 -19.93 -17.67 -31.28
C MET A 115 -21.27 -18.15 -30.68
N PRO A 116 -21.73 -19.36 -31.06
CA PRO A 116 -22.82 -20.01 -30.36
C PRO A 116 -22.36 -20.39 -28.94
N SER A 117 -23.22 -20.13 -27.96
CA SER A 117 -23.05 -20.55 -26.57
C SER A 117 -24.01 -21.68 -26.27
N ALA A 118 -23.66 -22.52 -25.29
CA ALA A 118 -24.59 -23.47 -24.71
C ALA A 118 -25.80 -22.75 -24.12
N ASP A 119 -26.89 -23.49 -23.95
CA ASP A 119 -28.13 -23.03 -23.33
C ASP A 119 -27.85 -22.35 -21.98
N VAL A 120 -28.28 -21.10 -21.84
CA VAL A 120 -27.99 -20.26 -20.66
C VAL A 120 -29.22 -20.17 -19.78
N PRO A 121 -29.16 -20.62 -18.51
CA PRO A 121 -30.26 -20.42 -17.57
C PRO A 121 -30.35 -18.94 -17.20
N TYR A 122 -31.55 -18.37 -17.34
CA TYR A 122 -31.89 -17.02 -16.93
C TYR A 122 -32.48 -17.02 -15.51
N ARG A 123 -32.45 -15.88 -14.83
CA ARG A 123 -32.87 -15.75 -13.41
C ARG A 123 -34.33 -16.13 -13.15
N ASN A 124 -35.20 -16.03 -14.16
CA ASN A 124 -36.61 -16.44 -14.10
C ASN A 124 -36.81 -17.97 -14.25
N GLY A 125 -35.72 -18.76 -14.34
CA GLY A 125 -35.78 -20.20 -14.58
C GLY A 125 -35.95 -20.57 -16.06
N GLN A 126 -36.05 -19.59 -16.95
CA GLN A 126 -36.11 -19.81 -18.39
C GLN A 126 -34.73 -20.18 -18.92
N ILE A 127 -34.67 -21.17 -19.81
CA ILE A 127 -33.43 -21.56 -20.49
C ILE A 127 -33.42 -20.88 -21.85
N LEU A 128 -32.46 -19.98 -22.06
CA LEU A 128 -32.26 -19.33 -23.35
C LEU A 128 -31.61 -20.33 -24.30
N LYS A 129 -32.29 -20.66 -25.39
CA LYS A 129 -31.81 -21.58 -26.44
C LYS A 129 -31.21 -20.82 -27.62
N GLU A 130 -30.31 -21.47 -28.35
CA GLU A 130 -29.64 -20.91 -29.54
C GLU A 130 -28.94 -19.58 -29.26
N VAL A 131 -28.25 -19.52 -28.12
CA VAL A 131 -27.62 -18.31 -27.64
C VAL A 131 -26.42 -17.94 -28.50
N ARG A 132 -26.35 -16.68 -28.93
CA ARG A 132 -25.22 -16.09 -29.65
C ARG A 132 -24.77 -14.82 -28.96
N ILE A 133 -23.49 -14.71 -28.69
CA ILE A 133 -22.93 -13.55 -28.01
C ILE A 133 -22.87 -12.37 -28.98
N GLN A 134 -23.54 -11.26 -28.69
CA GLN A 134 -23.48 -10.05 -29.53
C GLN A 134 -22.44 -9.05 -29.03
N LYS A 135 -22.36 -8.84 -27.71
CA LYS A 135 -21.47 -7.86 -27.12
C LYS A 135 -21.09 -8.28 -25.70
N VAL A 136 -19.81 -8.17 -25.38
CA VAL A 136 -19.29 -8.34 -24.03
C VAL A 136 -18.73 -7.00 -23.56
N THR A 137 -19.25 -6.45 -22.47
CA THR A 137 -18.67 -5.29 -21.77
C THR A 137 -18.13 -5.75 -20.42
N ASP A 138 -17.50 -4.88 -19.62
CA ASP A 138 -16.98 -5.27 -18.30
C ASP A 138 -18.07 -5.69 -17.31
N THR A 139 -19.28 -5.16 -17.48
CA THR A 139 -20.39 -5.30 -16.53
C THR A 139 -21.57 -6.11 -17.07
N GLU A 140 -21.70 -6.21 -18.41
CA GLU A 140 -22.87 -6.77 -19.06
C GLU A 140 -22.50 -7.67 -20.26
N LEU A 141 -23.29 -8.72 -20.45
CA LEU A 141 -23.22 -9.62 -21.59
C LEU A 141 -24.53 -9.50 -22.39
N THR A 142 -24.44 -9.06 -23.64
CA THR A 142 -25.58 -9.03 -24.56
C THR A 142 -25.61 -10.32 -25.37
N LEU A 143 -26.70 -11.06 -25.23
CA LEU A 143 -26.95 -12.34 -25.89
C LEU A 143 -28.14 -12.23 -26.83
N ALA A 144 -28.00 -12.69 -28.07
CA ALA A 144 -29.14 -12.99 -28.93
C ALA A 144 -29.55 -14.45 -28.72
N HIS A 145 -30.85 -14.73 -28.64
CA HIS A 145 -31.43 -16.06 -28.52
C HIS A 145 -32.68 -16.13 -29.40
N SER A 146 -33.31 -17.31 -29.47
CA SER A 146 -34.49 -17.54 -30.34
C SER A 146 -35.68 -16.59 -30.07
N GLU A 147 -35.83 -16.09 -28.85
CA GLU A 147 -36.92 -15.21 -28.44
C GLU A 147 -36.57 -13.71 -28.46
N GLY A 148 -35.31 -13.35 -28.77
CA GLY A 148 -34.90 -11.95 -28.82
C GLY A 148 -33.46 -11.69 -28.37
N VAL A 149 -33.24 -10.51 -27.78
CA VAL A 149 -31.93 -10.08 -27.25
C VAL A 149 -32.04 -9.85 -25.75
N ALA A 150 -31.28 -10.61 -24.98
CA ALA A 150 -31.18 -10.48 -23.53
C ALA A 150 -29.88 -9.77 -23.13
N LYS A 151 -29.97 -8.86 -22.16
CA LYS A 151 -28.82 -8.23 -21.52
C LYS A 151 -28.69 -8.80 -20.11
N LEU A 152 -27.62 -9.52 -19.86
CA LEU A 152 -27.30 -10.12 -18.57
C LEU A 152 -26.25 -9.30 -17.86
N ARG A 153 -26.47 -9.00 -16.58
CA ARG A 153 -25.45 -8.39 -15.72
C ARG A 153 -24.51 -9.45 -15.14
N ALA A 154 -23.34 -9.03 -14.68
CA ALA A 154 -22.31 -9.90 -14.09
C ALA A 154 -22.76 -10.73 -12.87
N ASP A 155 -23.80 -10.31 -12.17
CA ASP A 155 -24.42 -11.00 -11.03
C ASP A 155 -25.45 -12.06 -11.46
N GLU A 156 -26.00 -11.95 -12.67
CA GLU A 156 -27.04 -12.85 -13.21
C GLU A 156 -26.46 -13.94 -14.13
N LEU A 157 -25.17 -13.85 -14.43
CA LEU A 157 -24.48 -14.80 -15.29
C LEU A 157 -24.15 -16.11 -14.57
N PRO A 158 -24.28 -17.26 -15.25
CA PRO A 158 -23.73 -18.52 -14.76
C PRO A 158 -22.23 -18.39 -14.45
N PRO A 159 -21.74 -19.11 -13.43
CA PRO A 159 -20.34 -19.04 -13.01
C PRO A 159 -19.36 -19.33 -14.15
N ASP A 160 -19.70 -20.24 -15.05
CA ASP A 160 -18.87 -20.62 -16.20
C ASP A 160 -18.66 -19.45 -17.18
N LEU A 161 -19.74 -18.72 -17.51
CA LEU A 161 -19.66 -17.54 -18.39
C LEU A 161 -18.99 -16.36 -17.69
N LYS A 162 -19.24 -16.22 -16.39
CA LYS A 162 -18.60 -15.19 -15.56
C LYS A 162 -17.08 -15.39 -15.49
N ASP A 163 -16.63 -16.64 -15.34
CA ASP A 163 -15.20 -16.97 -15.32
C ASP A 163 -14.56 -16.81 -16.69
N ARG A 164 -15.22 -17.32 -17.74
CA ARG A 164 -14.73 -17.21 -19.13
C ARG A 164 -14.53 -15.77 -19.59
N PHE A 165 -15.44 -14.85 -19.24
CA PHE A 165 -15.37 -13.44 -19.65
C PHE A 165 -14.80 -12.51 -18.57
N ARG A 166 -14.43 -13.08 -17.42
CA ARG A 166 -13.96 -12.35 -16.23
C ARG A 166 -14.86 -11.16 -15.85
N LEU A 167 -16.19 -11.34 -15.96
CA LEU A 167 -17.16 -10.26 -15.76
C LEU A 167 -17.33 -9.95 -14.27
N GLY A 168 -17.17 -8.68 -13.92
CA GLY A 168 -17.19 -8.24 -12.52
C GLY A 168 -16.09 -8.86 -11.64
N MET A 169 -15.08 -9.51 -12.26
CA MET A 169 -13.84 -9.85 -11.57
C MET A 169 -12.85 -8.72 -11.85
N GLU A 170 -12.59 -7.90 -10.83
CA GLU A 170 -11.38 -7.08 -10.85
C GLU A 170 -10.19 -8.02 -11.08
N PRO A 171 -9.22 -7.66 -11.94
CA PRO A 171 -8.11 -8.52 -12.33
C PRO A 171 -7.23 -8.84 -11.12
N TYR A 172 -7.61 -9.80 -10.26
CA TYR A 172 -6.95 -10.32 -9.03
C TYR A 172 -6.00 -9.38 -8.24
N ILE A 173 -6.22 -8.09 -8.39
CA ILE A 173 -5.49 -6.97 -7.84
C ILE A 173 -6.60 -5.99 -7.50
N SER A 174 -7.42 -6.35 -6.51
CA SER A 174 -8.29 -5.34 -5.93
C SER A 174 -7.38 -4.26 -5.37
N MET A 175 -7.46 -3.06 -5.93
CA MET A 175 -6.75 -1.90 -5.41
C MET A 175 -7.12 -1.67 -3.94
N ALA A 176 -8.31 -2.12 -3.50
CA ALA A 176 -8.68 -2.14 -2.09
C ALA A 176 -7.77 -2.97 -1.16
N LYS A 177 -6.99 -3.94 -1.69
CA LYS A 177 -6.02 -4.71 -0.88
C LYS A 177 -4.59 -4.17 -0.98
N ILE A 178 -4.26 -3.37 -2.00
CA ILE A 178 -2.90 -2.81 -2.20
C ILE A 178 -2.81 -1.32 -1.83
N GLU A 179 -3.88 -0.54 -2.00
CA GLU A 179 -3.96 0.86 -1.55
C GLU A 179 -4.10 0.95 -0.02
N ALA A 180 -4.61 -0.11 0.62
CA ALA A 180 -4.50 -0.32 2.07
C ALA A 180 -3.09 -0.75 2.55
N LEU A 181 -2.16 -1.00 1.62
CA LEU A 181 -0.76 -1.39 1.89
C LEU A 181 0.26 -0.31 1.46
N ASN A 182 -0.15 0.85 0.93
CA ASN A 182 0.82 1.88 0.54
C ASN A 182 0.23 3.31 0.54
N PRO A 183 0.53 4.17 1.53
CA PRO A 183 0.51 5.61 1.32
C PRO A 183 1.79 6.03 0.59
N ALA A 184 1.65 6.61 -0.60
CA ALA A 184 2.77 7.17 -1.36
C ALA A 184 3.52 8.24 -0.54
N PRO A 185 4.88 8.24 -0.51
CA PRO A 185 5.62 9.40 -0.01
C PRO A 185 5.58 10.50 -1.07
N ALA A 186 4.95 11.62 -0.72
CA ALA A 186 5.04 12.85 -1.49
C ALA A 186 6.52 13.20 -1.75
N THR A 187 6.80 13.51 -3.01
CA THR A 187 8.05 14.00 -3.55
C THR A 187 8.62 15.15 -2.71
N ALA A 188 9.66 14.87 -1.92
CA ALA A 188 10.51 15.90 -1.34
C ALA A 188 11.49 16.38 -2.41
N ALA A 189 11.20 17.56 -2.96
CA ALA A 189 12.14 18.32 -3.76
C ALA A 189 13.42 18.59 -2.95
N LYS A 190 14.53 18.05 -3.45
CA LYS A 190 15.89 18.26 -2.95
C LYS A 190 16.38 19.60 -3.50
N SER A 191 16.45 20.62 -2.64
CA SER A 191 17.22 21.83 -2.91
C SER A 191 17.86 22.35 -1.62
N ALA A 192 19.07 21.87 -1.33
CA ALA A 192 20.08 22.67 -0.64
C ALA A 192 21.00 23.27 -1.72
N PRO A 193 21.66 24.41 -1.46
CA PRO A 193 22.96 24.26 -0.83
C PRO A 193 23.28 25.32 0.24
N ASN A 194 23.82 24.81 1.35
CA ASN A 194 25.05 25.24 2.02
C ASN A 194 25.47 26.73 1.89
N SER A 195 25.47 27.45 3.01
CA SER A 195 26.39 28.56 3.27
C SER A 195 26.91 28.46 4.70
N LYS A 196 28.23 28.28 4.83
CA LYS A 196 28.99 28.29 6.07
C LYS A 196 28.85 29.62 6.82
N ALA A 197 28.71 29.47 8.15
CA ALA A 197 29.18 30.35 9.22
C ALA A 197 29.02 31.88 9.07
N THR A 198 28.16 32.47 9.89
CA THR A 198 28.47 33.74 10.57
C THR A 198 27.78 33.77 11.94
N THR A 199 28.57 34.15 12.93
CA THR A 199 28.30 34.37 14.35
C THR A 199 27.00 35.10 14.69
N ALA A 200 26.37 34.63 15.78
CA ALA A 200 25.55 35.38 16.73
C ALA A 200 24.44 36.30 16.18
N SER A 201 23.20 35.79 16.20
CA SER A 201 22.04 36.63 16.53
C SER A 201 20.96 35.80 17.23
N THR A 202 20.82 36.06 18.53
CA THR A 202 19.90 35.42 19.47
C THR A 202 18.47 35.93 19.26
N TYR A 203 17.86 35.61 18.12
CA TYR A 203 16.43 35.81 17.91
C TYR A 203 15.86 34.67 17.06
N PRO A 204 14.77 33.99 17.50
CA PRO A 204 14.05 33.08 16.64
C PRO A 204 13.45 33.89 15.49
N SER A 205 14.04 33.78 14.31
CA SER A 205 13.53 34.45 13.12
C SER A 205 12.14 33.89 12.78
N VAL A 206 11.27 34.72 12.18
CA VAL A 206 9.90 34.35 11.76
C VAL A 206 9.85 33.04 10.95
N SER A 207 10.94 32.74 10.22
CA SER A 207 11.11 31.49 9.48
C SER A 207 11.04 30.22 10.34
N ALA A 208 11.49 30.25 11.60
CA ALA A 208 11.47 29.10 12.49
C ALA A 208 10.04 28.77 12.96
N VAL A 209 9.21 29.78 13.18
CA VAL A 209 7.79 29.61 13.56
C VAL A 209 7.01 29.01 12.39
N GLU A 210 7.24 29.50 11.18
CA GLU A 210 6.62 28.96 9.96
C GLU A 210 7.04 27.51 9.69
N ALA A 211 8.32 27.18 9.86
CA ALA A 211 8.82 25.80 9.72
C ALA A 211 8.16 24.85 10.73
N ILE A 212 8.03 25.24 11.99
CA ILE A 212 7.33 24.43 13.00
C ILE A 212 5.86 24.27 12.61
N GLN A 213 5.21 25.32 12.11
CA GLN A 213 3.81 25.27 11.71
C GLN A 213 3.57 24.35 10.50
N GLN A 214 4.48 24.33 9.53
CA GLN A 214 4.45 23.37 8.41
C GLN A 214 4.65 21.92 8.90
N SER A 215 5.56 21.70 9.86
CA SER A 215 5.77 20.36 10.43
C SER A 215 4.54 19.83 11.17
N ILE A 216 3.79 20.69 11.87
CA ILE A 216 2.52 20.35 12.52
C ILE A 216 1.49 19.93 11.46
N ALA A 217 1.30 20.74 10.42
CA ALA A 217 0.34 20.42 9.35
C ALA A 217 0.66 19.10 8.65
N ALA A 218 1.94 18.86 8.34
CA ALA A 218 2.38 17.59 7.76
C ALA A 218 2.15 16.40 8.70
N ASN A 219 2.32 16.60 10.02
CA ASN A 219 2.06 15.55 11.01
C ASN A 219 0.57 15.27 11.19
N GLU A 220 -0.29 16.29 11.15
CA GLU A 220 -1.75 16.13 11.16
C GLU A 220 -2.26 15.32 9.95
N GLU A 221 -1.68 15.55 8.77
CA GLU A 221 -1.99 14.76 7.57
C GLU A 221 -1.57 13.29 7.72
N LYS A 222 -0.38 13.04 8.28
CA LYS A 222 0.08 11.68 8.63
C LYS A 222 -0.81 10.99 9.64
N ILE A 223 -1.24 11.70 10.69
CA ILE A 223 -2.18 11.17 11.69
C ILE A 223 -3.50 10.80 11.02
N THR A 224 -4.02 11.66 10.14
CA THR A 224 -5.30 11.45 9.47
C THR A 224 -5.25 10.24 8.53
N SER A 225 -4.21 10.14 7.70
CA SER A 225 -4.00 9.01 6.79
C SER A 225 -3.77 7.69 7.54
N THR A 226 -2.89 7.68 8.55
CA THR A 226 -2.64 6.49 9.39
C THR A 226 -3.91 6.02 10.10
N ARG A 227 -4.73 6.97 10.59
CA ARG A 227 -6.02 6.66 11.22
C ARG A 227 -7.01 6.04 10.23
N ALA A 228 -7.06 6.51 8.99
CA ALA A 228 -7.91 5.90 7.97
C ALA A 228 -7.50 4.44 7.72
N ILE A 229 -6.20 4.16 7.59
CA ILE A 229 -5.67 2.81 7.40
C ILE A 229 -6.00 1.94 8.63
N TRP A 230 -5.82 2.44 9.85
CA TRP A 230 -6.18 1.73 11.07
C TRP A 230 -7.65 1.30 11.09
N VAL A 231 -8.58 2.20 10.71
CA VAL A 231 -10.02 1.89 10.63
C VAL A 231 -10.28 0.75 9.63
N THR A 232 -9.59 0.71 8.50
CA THR A 232 -9.76 -0.39 7.53
C THR A 232 -9.36 -1.74 8.10
N TRP A 233 -8.24 -1.81 8.84
CA TRP A 233 -7.80 -3.04 9.49
C TRP A 233 -8.73 -3.45 10.63
N ALA A 234 -9.19 -2.52 11.47
CA ALA A 234 -10.16 -2.79 12.52
C ALA A 234 -11.50 -3.35 11.98
N ASN A 235 -11.99 -2.79 10.87
CA ASN A 235 -13.18 -3.30 10.19
C ASN A 235 -12.95 -4.71 9.62
N ARG A 236 -11.75 -4.97 9.09
CA ARG A 236 -11.38 -6.29 8.56
C ARG A 236 -11.32 -7.35 9.66
N VAL A 237 -10.76 -7.04 10.83
CA VAL A 237 -10.77 -7.92 12.01
C VAL A 237 -12.21 -8.29 12.38
N THR A 238 -13.09 -7.29 12.46
CA THR A 238 -14.51 -7.50 12.80
C THR A 238 -15.21 -8.40 11.79
N SER A 239 -14.99 -8.17 10.49
CA SER A 239 -15.54 -8.99 9.41
C SER A 239 -15.04 -10.44 9.44
N LEU A 240 -13.73 -10.66 9.62
CA LEU A 240 -13.14 -12.00 9.69
C LEU A 240 -13.62 -12.77 10.90
N ARG A 241 -13.73 -12.12 12.07
CA ARG A 241 -14.28 -12.73 13.29
C ARG A 241 -15.77 -13.09 13.12
N PHE A 242 -16.54 -12.25 12.46
CA PHE A 242 -17.94 -12.55 12.13
C PHE A 242 -18.05 -13.76 11.20
N GLN A 243 -17.23 -13.82 10.14
CA GLN A 243 -17.17 -14.96 9.23
C GLN A 243 -16.74 -16.24 9.96
N ALA A 244 -15.75 -16.17 10.84
CA ALA A 244 -15.30 -17.30 11.66
C ALA A 244 -16.41 -17.81 12.57
N SER A 245 -17.18 -16.91 13.20
CA SER A 245 -18.35 -17.26 14.01
C SER A 245 -19.42 -17.99 13.19
N ASN A 246 -19.76 -17.47 12.01
CA ASN A 246 -20.73 -18.11 11.11
C ASN A 246 -20.24 -19.48 10.62
N ALA A 247 -18.96 -19.59 10.27
CA ALA A 247 -18.35 -20.86 9.88
C ALA A 247 -18.40 -21.88 11.02
N LYS A 248 -18.12 -21.45 12.27
CA LYS A 248 -18.24 -22.29 13.46
C LYS A 248 -19.66 -22.81 13.64
N ALA A 249 -20.65 -21.94 13.53
CA ALA A 249 -22.07 -22.31 13.64
C ALA A 249 -22.50 -23.30 12.55
N ALA A 250 -21.89 -23.21 11.36
CA ALA A 250 -22.12 -24.13 10.24
C ALA A 250 -21.26 -25.41 10.29
N GLY A 251 -20.47 -25.64 11.34
CA GLY A 251 -19.58 -26.80 11.45
C GLY A 251 -18.40 -26.80 10.47
N ARG A 252 -18.05 -25.64 9.90
CA ARG A 252 -16.93 -25.47 8.97
C ARG A 252 -15.63 -25.14 9.72
N PRO A 253 -14.45 -25.53 9.19
CA PRO A 253 -13.17 -25.15 9.77
C PRO A 253 -13.00 -23.62 9.88
N THR A 254 -12.53 -23.13 11.02
CA THR A 254 -12.37 -21.69 11.32
C THR A 254 -10.93 -21.23 11.43
N TYR A 255 -9.97 -22.17 11.41
CA TYR A 255 -8.55 -21.90 11.67
C TYR A 255 -7.98 -20.79 10.77
N THR A 256 -8.23 -20.85 9.46
CA THR A 256 -7.71 -19.87 8.49
C THR A 256 -8.30 -18.48 8.70
N LEU A 257 -9.60 -18.37 9.00
CA LEU A 257 -10.26 -17.09 9.28
C LEU A 257 -9.76 -16.46 10.58
N ASN A 258 -9.55 -17.28 11.61
CA ASN A 258 -8.99 -16.83 12.88
C ASN A 258 -7.52 -16.38 12.73
N GLN A 259 -6.71 -17.11 11.94
CA GLN A 259 -5.34 -16.72 11.64
C GLN A 259 -5.29 -15.36 10.91
N GLN A 260 -6.09 -15.19 9.87
CA GLN A 260 -6.17 -13.91 9.15
C GLN A 260 -6.68 -12.77 10.05
N ALA A 261 -7.59 -13.05 10.98
CA ALA A 261 -8.05 -12.06 11.95
C ALA A 261 -6.93 -11.65 12.90
N ALA A 262 -6.12 -12.59 13.39
CA ALA A 262 -4.98 -12.32 14.26
C ALA A 262 -3.89 -11.50 13.54
N GLU A 263 -3.59 -11.82 12.27
CA GLU A 263 -2.67 -11.04 11.45
C GLU A 263 -3.18 -9.60 11.25
N ALA A 264 -4.48 -9.43 10.96
CA ALA A 264 -5.11 -8.12 10.85
C ALA A 264 -5.11 -7.34 12.17
N GLU A 265 -5.26 -8.02 13.31
CA GLU A 265 -5.14 -7.40 14.64
C GLU A 265 -3.73 -6.91 14.92
N LYS A 266 -2.71 -7.68 14.55
CA LYS A 266 -1.32 -7.25 14.68
C LYS A 266 -1.06 -5.96 13.89
N GLN A 267 -1.49 -5.92 12.63
CA GLN A 267 -1.37 -4.72 11.78
C GLN A 267 -2.12 -3.52 12.36
N ALA A 268 -3.34 -3.72 12.87
CA ALA A 268 -4.08 -2.65 13.55
C ALA A 268 -3.37 -2.17 14.82
N HIS A 269 -2.74 -3.07 15.59
CA HIS A 269 -1.98 -2.70 16.78
C HIS A 269 -0.74 -1.88 16.43
N ASP A 270 0.04 -2.30 15.43
CA ASP A 270 1.25 -1.60 14.99
C ASP A 270 0.91 -0.16 14.53
N LEU A 271 -0.20 0.01 13.79
CA LEU A 271 -0.70 1.32 13.38
C LEU A 271 -1.17 2.19 14.57
N ASP A 272 -1.73 1.58 15.61
CA ASP A 272 -2.14 2.31 16.83
C ASP A 272 -0.92 2.82 17.62
N GLN A 273 0.16 2.04 17.66
CA GLN A 273 1.43 2.48 18.24
C GLN A 273 2.01 3.66 17.45
N GLN A 274 2.00 3.59 16.11
CA GLN A 274 2.43 4.69 15.25
C GLN A 274 1.58 5.96 15.46
N LEU A 275 0.25 5.82 15.56
CA LEU A 275 -0.64 6.96 15.87
C LEU A 275 -0.30 7.59 17.22
N THR A 276 0.07 6.78 18.21
CA THR A 276 0.47 7.26 19.54
C THR A 276 1.78 8.06 19.46
N GLN A 277 2.78 7.56 18.71
CA GLN A 277 4.03 8.28 18.48
C GLN A 277 3.81 9.60 17.73
N LEU A 278 3.05 9.58 16.62
CA LEU A 278 2.76 10.78 15.83
C LEU A 278 2.02 11.85 16.66
N ARG A 279 1.07 11.46 17.52
CA ARG A 279 0.39 12.39 18.43
C ARG A 279 1.33 12.99 19.46
N ALA A 280 2.23 12.20 20.04
CA ALA A 280 3.22 12.69 20.97
C ALA A 280 4.18 13.70 20.31
N GLU A 281 4.57 13.44 19.05
CA GLU A 281 5.37 14.36 18.25
C GLU A 281 4.62 15.67 17.96
N ASP A 282 3.34 15.60 17.57
CA ASP A 282 2.50 16.77 17.33
C ASP A 282 2.40 17.66 18.59
N GLU A 283 2.18 17.04 19.76
CA GLU A 283 2.19 17.77 21.03
C GLU A 283 3.54 18.44 21.31
N ARG A 284 4.65 17.75 21.06
CA ARG A 284 6.00 18.31 21.24
C ARG A 284 6.21 19.51 20.32
N LEU A 285 5.79 19.43 19.05
CA LEU A 285 5.86 20.53 18.09
C LEU A 285 5.00 21.72 18.51
N ARG A 286 3.79 21.48 19.01
CA ARG A 286 2.92 22.56 19.54
C ARG A 286 3.52 23.25 20.75
N ARG A 287 4.15 22.50 21.66
CA ARG A 287 4.88 23.08 22.81
C ARG A 287 6.05 23.95 22.32
N LYS A 288 6.84 23.46 21.36
CA LYS A 288 7.93 24.23 20.72
C LYS A 288 7.40 25.50 20.05
N LEU A 289 6.30 25.42 19.31
CA LEU A 289 5.65 26.57 18.67
C LEU A 289 5.25 27.62 19.71
N THR A 290 4.64 27.17 20.81
CA THR A 290 4.22 28.06 21.90
C THR A 290 5.42 28.75 22.55
N GLN A 291 6.51 28.03 22.79
CA GLN A 291 7.73 28.59 23.35
C GLN A 291 8.38 29.60 22.39
N ALA A 292 8.55 29.23 21.12
CA ALA A 292 9.11 30.11 20.10
C ALA A 292 8.30 31.42 19.95
N ARG A 293 6.98 31.35 20.07
CA ARG A 293 6.10 32.54 20.08
C ARG A 293 6.33 33.41 21.33
N LYS A 294 6.49 32.81 22.52
CA LYS A 294 6.80 33.55 23.76
C LYS A 294 8.15 34.25 23.66
N ASP A 295 9.18 33.54 23.20
CA ASP A 295 10.53 34.07 23.05
C ASP A 295 10.56 35.24 22.04
N ALA A 296 9.82 35.13 20.93
CA ALA A 296 9.67 36.20 19.95
C ALA A 296 8.98 37.45 20.51
N VAL A 297 8.02 37.30 21.43
CA VAL A 297 7.37 38.43 22.10
C VAL A 297 8.31 39.10 23.10
N GLN A 298 9.03 38.32 23.92
CA GLN A 298 10.01 38.84 24.89
C GLN A 298 11.19 39.57 24.22
N ALA A 299 11.63 39.05 23.08
CA ALA A 299 12.61 39.69 22.21
C ALA A 299 12.15 41.08 21.73
N ARG A 300 10.88 41.20 21.31
CA ARG A 300 10.31 42.49 20.86
C ARG A 300 10.17 43.49 22.00
N SER A 301 9.79 43.06 23.20
CA SER A 301 9.66 43.96 24.35
C SER A 301 11.01 44.46 24.87
N SER A 302 12.06 43.63 24.83
CA SER A 302 13.41 44.02 25.27
C SER A 302 14.14 44.92 24.27
N GLY A 303 13.84 44.81 22.97
CA GLY A 303 14.39 45.69 21.94
C GLY A 303 13.82 47.12 21.95
N SER A 304 12.64 47.35 22.54
CA SER A 304 11.99 48.67 22.58
C SER A 304 12.51 49.60 23.69
N GLN A 305 13.36 49.12 24.60
CA GLN A 305 13.92 49.92 25.71
C GLN A 305 15.35 50.40 25.47
N ARG A 306 15.91 50.15 24.27
CA ARG A 306 17.20 50.69 23.84
C ARG A 306 16.97 51.80 22.82
#